data_AF-A0A948XCX1-F1
#
_entry.id   AF-A0A948XCX1-F1
#
_cell.length_a   1.000
_cell.length_b   1.000
_cell.length_c   1.000
_cell.angle_alpha   90.00
_cell.angle_beta   90.00
_cell.angle_gamma   90.00
#
_symmetry.space_group_name_H-M   'P 1'
#
loop_
_entity.id
_entity.type
_entity.pdbx_description
1 polymer ?
#
loop_
_entity_poly.entity_id
_entity_poly.type
_entity_poly.pdbx_seq_one_letter_code
_entity_poly.pdbx_strand_id
1 'polypeptide(L)'
;MNVNILFDKEKRNAQKAVLVCPYCNGKDIIKKGQRVKKYGEIQLYYCNSCDKKFTPGVDKHRTFPLRLIIDAVTLYNRLYSLEESAKLVTEKYGISVSRQVLSKWLEDYREYLPFLRMREYIEKKYDRRKMLEEIRLFHGQIYDFKYHRAKTNILLEESFKHHGFRPLREFLELVLAECPHQVFKESQKRASEYKDIFNLDTVKIVHKINTAQKNARFVMQGVSNNKLRHEILQEFMIVNDSVTVATEVPVLLDGEDVAHYRHQLNFNVPIELKQDEIITGHIDILQIRNGMVHILDYKPSARKVRPVEQLTLYALALSRLTTLRLYHFKCAWFDEEDYFEFFPLHVVYKKKRKGKVRKADEPR
;
A
#
# COMPACT_ATOMS: atom_id res chain seq x y z
N MET A 1 9.29 -17.43 23.58
CA MET A 1 10.19 -17.84 22.48
C MET A 1 11.38 -16.90 22.46
N ASN A 2 12.61 -17.42 22.47
CA ASN A 2 13.85 -16.62 22.61
C ASN A 2 14.04 -15.65 21.42
N VAL A 3 14.02 -14.35 21.70
CA VAL A 3 14.14 -13.24 20.74
C VAL A 3 15.48 -13.27 19.97
N ASN A 4 16.53 -13.84 20.58
CA ASN A 4 17.84 -14.04 19.93
C ASN A 4 17.79 -14.92 18.67
N ILE A 5 16.81 -15.84 18.58
CA ILE A 5 16.68 -16.76 17.43
C ILE A 5 16.07 -16.04 16.21
N LEU A 6 15.27 -15.00 16.42
CA LEU A 6 14.70 -14.17 15.33
C LEU A 6 15.78 -13.29 14.70
N PHE A 7 16.62 -12.62 15.50
CA PHE A 7 17.71 -11.79 14.99
C PHE A 7 18.78 -12.60 14.23
N ASP A 8 19.13 -13.81 14.69
CA ASP A 8 20.13 -14.64 13.98
C ASP A 8 19.61 -15.27 12.68
N LYS A 9 18.30 -15.54 12.57
CA LYS A 9 17.68 -15.96 11.30
C LYS A 9 17.45 -14.78 10.35
N GLU A 10 17.17 -13.58 10.86
CA GLU A 10 17.02 -12.36 10.06
C GLU A 10 18.33 -11.87 9.41
N LYS A 11 19.49 -12.14 10.05
CA LYS A 11 20.82 -11.79 9.50
C LYS A 11 21.15 -12.48 8.17
N ARG A 12 20.64 -13.68 7.90
CA ARG A 12 21.09 -14.49 6.74
C ARG A 12 20.34 -14.23 5.43
N ASN A 13 19.11 -13.71 5.45
CA ASN A 13 18.26 -13.63 4.24
C ASN A 13 17.96 -12.20 3.73
N ALA A 14 18.61 -11.18 4.29
CA ALA A 14 18.32 -9.77 4.04
C ALA A 14 19.22 -9.11 2.96
N GLN A 15 19.45 -9.72 1.81
CA GLN A 15 20.29 -9.07 0.80
C GLN A 15 19.64 -9.14 -0.57
N LYS A 16 18.80 -8.13 -0.88
CA LYS A 16 18.53 -7.77 -2.29
C LYS A 16 19.88 -7.61 -2.99
N ALA A 17 20.05 -8.29 -4.12
CA ALA A 17 21.24 -8.15 -4.94
C ALA A 17 21.36 -6.68 -5.38
N VAL A 18 22.49 -6.04 -5.06
CA VAL A 18 22.80 -4.74 -5.64
C VAL A 18 22.93 -4.93 -7.14
N LEU A 19 22.11 -4.22 -7.92
CA LEU A 19 22.11 -4.33 -9.39
C LEU A 19 23.10 -3.37 -10.07
N VAL A 20 23.45 -2.25 -9.43
CA VAL A 20 24.34 -1.21 -9.99
C VAL A 20 25.21 -0.55 -8.91
N CYS A 21 26.44 -0.18 -9.28
CA CYS A 21 27.38 0.51 -8.42
C CYS A 21 26.94 1.98 -8.22
N PRO A 22 26.88 2.50 -6.98
CA PRO A 22 26.46 3.87 -6.72
C PRO A 22 27.46 4.94 -7.19
N TYR A 23 28.68 4.55 -7.58
CA TYR A 23 29.73 5.49 -7.97
C TYR A 23 29.93 5.62 -9.47
N CYS A 24 29.63 4.58 -10.25
CA CYS A 24 29.87 4.54 -11.69
C CYS A 24 28.74 3.93 -12.49
N ASN A 25 27.64 3.51 -11.84
CA ASN A 25 26.53 2.75 -12.43
C ASN A 25 26.93 1.43 -13.11
N GLY A 26 28.17 0.96 -12.93
CA GLY A 26 28.64 -0.34 -13.39
C GLY A 26 27.86 -1.49 -12.77
N LYS A 27 27.60 -2.54 -13.55
CA LYS A 27 26.86 -3.74 -13.11
C LYS A 27 27.77 -4.85 -12.59
N ASP A 28 29.08 -4.72 -12.80
CA ASP A 28 30.07 -5.69 -12.34
C ASP A 28 30.38 -5.47 -10.85
N ILE A 29 29.62 -6.16 -10.01
CA ILE A 29 29.60 -6.00 -8.55
C ILE A 29 29.69 -7.37 -7.89
N ILE A 30 30.63 -7.52 -6.97
CA ILE A 30 30.82 -8.73 -6.16
C ILE A 30 30.62 -8.46 -4.67
N LYS A 31 30.26 -9.50 -3.92
CA LYS A 31 30.25 -9.47 -2.45
C LYS A 31 31.70 -9.54 -1.93
N LYS A 32 32.12 -8.59 -1.08
CA LYS A 32 33.49 -8.48 -0.55
C LYS A 32 33.50 -8.47 0.99
N GLY A 33 32.97 -9.53 1.58
CA GLY A 33 32.90 -9.72 3.04
C GLY A 33 31.82 -8.90 3.74
N GLN A 34 31.87 -8.86 5.07
CA GLN A 34 30.92 -8.13 5.92
C GLN A 34 31.66 -7.11 6.78
N ARG A 35 31.00 -5.99 7.10
CA ARG A 35 31.47 -4.99 8.06
C ARG A 35 30.65 -5.12 9.34
N VAL A 36 31.32 -5.34 10.46
CA VAL A 36 30.71 -5.31 11.79
C VAL A 36 30.46 -3.85 12.19
N LYS A 37 29.23 -3.54 12.61
CA LYS A 37 28.82 -2.30 13.27
C LYS A 37 28.45 -2.61 14.73
N LYS A 38 28.32 -1.56 15.56
CA LYS A 38 27.98 -1.68 16.99
C LYS A 38 26.74 -2.55 17.26
N TYR A 39 25.72 -2.51 16.41
CA TYR A 39 24.45 -3.23 16.59
C TYR A 39 24.11 -4.20 15.43
N GLY A 40 25.09 -4.60 14.62
CA GLY A 40 24.84 -5.56 13.53
C GLY A 40 25.91 -5.60 12.46
N GLU A 41 25.77 -6.50 11.49
CA GLU A 41 26.70 -6.64 10.36
C GLU A 41 26.06 -6.16 9.06
N ILE A 42 26.85 -5.55 8.19
CA ILE A 42 26.41 -5.13 6.85
C ILE A 42 27.28 -5.76 5.78
N GLN A 43 26.65 -6.22 4.69
CA GLN A 43 27.38 -6.73 3.53
C GLN A 43 28.16 -5.63 2.83
N LEU A 44 29.46 -5.86 2.63
CA LEU A 44 30.28 -5.05 1.73
C LEU A 44 30.18 -5.62 0.32
N TYR A 45 30.06 -4.70 -0.64
CA TYR A 45 30.14 -4.96 -2.08
C TYR A 45 31.33 -4.20 -2.65
N TYR A 46 31.85 -4.71 -3.76
CA TYR A 46 32.94 -4.12 -4.52
C TYR A 46 32.53 -4.05 -5.98
N CYS A 47 32.71 -2.89 -6.59
CA CYS A 47 32.54 -2.74 -8.03
C CYS A 47 33.87 -2.93 -8.73
N ASN A 48 33.95 -3.90 -9.65
CA ASN A 48 35.14 -4.13 -10.46
C ASN A 48 35.31 -3.07 -11.55
N SER A 49 34.26 -2.34 -11.92
CA SER A 49 34.33 -1.30 -12.96
C SER A 49 34.96 0.01 -12.48
N CYS A 50 34.93 0.32 -11.18
CA CYS A 50 35.50 1.56 -10.63
C CYS A 50 36.31 1.35 -9.36
N ASP A 51 36.61 0.09 -9.03
CA ASP A 51 37.41 -0.34 -7.87
C ASP A 51 36.96 0.19 -6.50
N LYS A 52 35.69 0.57 -6.37
CA LYS A 52 35.15 1.11 -5.11
C LYS A 52 34.39 0.06 -4.31
N LYS A 53 34.60 0.10 -2.99
CA LYS A 53 33.79 -0.63 -2.00
C LYS A 53 32.57 0.21 -1.59
N PHE A 54 31.43 -0.43 -1.44
CA PHE A 54 30.21 0.20 -0.92
C PHE A 54 29.34 -0.80 -0.16
N THR A 55 28.30 -0.30 0.49
CA THR A 55 27.29 -1.10 1.18
C THR A 55 25.91 -0.76 0.60
N PRO A 56 24.98 -1.73 0.42
CA PRO A 56 23.64 -1.44 -0.02
C PRO A 56 22.90 -0.79 1.14
N GLY A 57 22.54 0.46 0.98
CA GLY A 57 21.83 1.21 2.00
C GLY A 57 22.24 2.66 1.95
N VAL A 58 21.25 3.54 2.06
CA VAL A 58 21.45 4.99 2.09
C VAL A 58 22.25 5.41 3.34
N ASP A 59 22.33 4.54 4.36
CA ASP A 59 22.88 4.85 5.68
C ASP A 59 24.28 4.26 5.94
N LYS A 60 25.27 4.73 5.16
CA LYS A 60 26.69 4.35 5.25
C LYS A 60 27.32 4.61 6.63
N HIS A 61 26.68 5.41 7.50
CA HIS A 61 27.22 5.90 8.78
C HIS A 61 26.33 5.65 10.01
N ARG A 62 25.17 4.99 9.90
CA ARG A 62 24.26 4.83 11.06
C ARG A 62 24.59 3.61 11.92
N THR A 63 24.51 3.83 13.24
CA THR A 63 24.76 2.84 14.30
C THR A 63 23.57 1.90 14.50
N PHE A 64 22.34 2.40 14.38
CA PHE A 64 21.10 1.66 14.68
C PHE A 64 20.53 0.92 13.46
N PRO A 65 19.90 -0.27 13.65
CA PRO A 65 19.18 -0.95 12.59
C PRO A 65 18.02 -0.11 12.06
N LEU A 66 17.84 -0.06 10.73
CA LEU A 66 16.77 0.73 10.11
C LEU A 66 15.37 0.27 10.55
N ARG A 67 15.19 -1.04 10.73
CA ARG A 67 13.92 -1.63 11.20
C ARG A 67 13.49 -1.08 12.57
N LEU A 68 14.45 -0.91 13.48
CA LEU A 68 14.22 -0.30 14.80
C LEU A 68 13.79 1.16 14.65
N ILE A 69 14.45 1.93 13.77
CA ILE A 69 14.11 3.33 13.51
C ILE A 69 12.67 3.43 12.97
N ILE A 70 12.32 2.62 11.97
CA ILE A 70 10.99 2.56 11.36
C ILE A 70 9.92 2.31 12.42
N ASP A 71 10.14 1.32 13.30
CA ASP A 71 9.19 1.00 14.37
C ASP A 71 9.08 2.14 15.39
N ALA A 72 10.19 2.80 15.73
CA ALA A 72 10.19 3.88 16.71
C ALA A 72 9.42 5.12 16.22
N VAL A 73 9.64 5.54 14.96
CA VAL A 73 8.91 6.67 14.38
C VAL A 73 7.44 6.32 14.13
N THR A 74 7.14 5.06 13.80
CA THR A 74 5.77 4.56 13.64
C THR A 74 5.04 4.58 14.97
N LEU A 75 5.64 4.10 16.07
CA LEU A 75 5.05 4.19 17.41
C LEU A 75 4.74 5.64 17.81
N TYR A 76 5.66 6.57 17.55
CA TYR A 76 5.40 7.99 17.82
C TYR A 76 4.19 8.53 17.05
N ASN A 77 4.06 8.16 15.76
CA ASN A 77 2.92 8.55 14.93
C ASN A 77 1.64 7.75 15.25
N ARG A 78 1.73 6.66 16.03
CA ARG A 78 0.59 6.01 16.69
C ARG A 78 0.18 6.72 18.00
N LEU A 79 0.51 8.00 18.14
CA LEU A 79 0.21 8.87 19.30
C LEU A 79 0.84 8.43 20.62
N TYR A 80 1.90 7.63 20.60
CA TYR A 80 2.75 7.49 21.78
C TYR A 80 3.60 8.75 21.96
N SER A 81 3.93 9.09 23.20
CA SER A 81 4.96 10.09 23.49
C SER A 81 6.34 9.62 23.01
N LEU A 82 7.32 10.54 22.97
CA LEU A 82 8.70 10.19 22.61
C LEU A 82 9.29 9.20 23.62
N GLU A 83 9.01 9.39 24.90
CA GLU A 83 9.45 8.53 26.00
C GLU A 83 8.88 7.11 25.86
N GLU A 84 7.56 6.99 25.68
CA GLU A 84 6.91 5.68 25.54
C GLU A 84 7.39 4.96 24.29
N SER A 85 7.49 5.68 23.16
CA SER A 85 7.96 5.11 21.90
C SER A 85 9.38 4.57 22.04
N ALA A 86 10.28 5.35 22.63
CA ALA A 86 11.68 4.97 22.88
C ALA A 86 11.77 3.77 23.84
N LYS A 87 10.96 3.74 24.89
CA LYS A 87 10.86 2.62 25.83
C LYS A 87 10.40 1.34 25.13
N LEU A 88 9.30 1.39 24.38
CA LEU A 88 8.72 0.24 23.70
C LEU A 88 9.68 -0.38 22.65
N VAL A 89 10.39 0.45 21.88
CA VAL A 89 11.40 -0.10 20.96
C VAL A 89 12.63 -0.62 21.69
N THR A 90 13.02 -0.01 22.80
CA THR A 90 14.12 -0.53 23.62
C THR A 90 13.80 -1.92 24.14
N GLU A 91 12.58 -2.12 24.65
CA GLU A 91 12.09 -3.42 25.14
C GLU A 91 12.00 -4.44 24.00
N LYS A 92 11.48 -4.03 22.83
CA LYS A 92 11.31 -4.92 21.66
C LYS A 92 12.65 -5.40 21.07
N TYR A 93 13.64 -4.52 20.98
CA TYR A 93 14.90 -4.79 20.28
C TYR A 93 16.08 -5.09 21.21
N GLY A 94 15.95 -4.85 22.52
CA GLY A 94 17.06 -4.95 23.48
C GLY A 94 18.15 -3.90 23.28
N ILE A 95 17.91 -2.86 22.47
CA ILE A 95 18.86 -1.77 22.18
C ILE A 95 18.31 -0.50 22.79
N SER A 96 19.07 0.12 23.70
CA SER A 96 18.65 1.38 24.35
C SER A 96 18.49 2.52 23.35
N VAL A 97 17.30 3.11 23.33
CA VAL A 97 16.95 4.31 22.56
C VAL A 97 16.50 5.39 23.54
N SER A 98 17.07 6.59 23.44
CA SER A 98 16.64 7.74 24.23
C SER A 98 15.61 8.60 23.48
N ARG A 99 14.86 9.43 24.22
CA ARG A 99 13.96 10.44 23.64
C ARG A 99 14.67 11.35 22.64
N GLN A 100 15.90 11.80 22.95
CA GLN A 100 16.66 12.70 22.08
C GLN A 100 17.03 12.01 20.76
N VAL A 101 17.41 10.72 20.81
CA VAL A 101 17.71 9.93 19.61
C VAL A 101 16.47 9.77 18.74
N LEU A 102 15.31 9.45 19.32
CA LEU A 102 14.06 9.36 18.58
C LEU A 102 13.63 10.70 17.98
N SER A 103 13.73 11.78 18.75
CA SER A 103 13.47 13.14 18.25
C SER A 103 14.32 13.46 17.03
N LYS A 104 15.61 13.07 17.06
CA LYS A 104 16.50 13.27 15.92
C LYS A 104 16.10 12.43 14.70
N TRP A 105 15.63 11.20 14.90
CA TRP A 105 15.11 10.39 13.80
C TRP A 105 13.85 10.99 13.17
N LEU A 106 12.94 11.56 13.95
CA LEU A 106 11.76 12.23 13.40
C LEU A 106 12.13 13.41 12.49
N GLU A 107 13.20 14.14 12.82
CA GLU A 107 13.76 15.17 11.94
C GLU A 107 14.42 14.57 10.70
N ASP A 108 15.33 13.63 10.88
CA ASP A 108 16.12 13.02 9.79
C ASP A 108 15.25 12.33 8.74
N TYR A 109 14.12 11.73 9.17
CA TYR A 109 13.20 10.99 8.31
C TYR A 109 11.90 11.73 8.02
N ARG A 110 11.82 13.02 8.34
CA ARG A 110 10.60 13.84 8.17
C ARG A 110 9.97 13.73 6.78
N GLU A 111 10.79 13.54 5.74
CA GLU A 111 10.34 13.38 4.36
C GLU A 111 9.50 12.12 4.09
N TYR A 112 9.54 11.11 4.97
CA TYR A 112 8.73 9.88 4.92
C TYR A 112 7.58 9.90 5.94
N LEU A 113 7.49 10.96 6.75
CA LEU A 113 6.55 11.07 7.87
C LEU A 113 5.58 12.25 7.67
N PRO A 114 4.90 12.39 6.51
CA PRO A 114 4.01 13.52 6.25
C PRO A 114 2.83 13.62 7.23
N PHE A 115 2.49 12.54 7.94
CA PHE A 115 1.52 12.53 9.04
C PHE A 115 1.90 13.47 10.19
N LEU A 116 3.20 13.77 10.41
CA LEU A 116 3.65 14.70 11.45
C LEU A 116 2.96 16.07 11.36
N ARG A 117 2.57 16.50 10.15
CA ARG A 117 1.89 17.78 9.92
C ARG A 117 0.48 17.85 10.53
N MET A 118 -0.17 16.70 10.72
CA MET A 118 -1.51 16.60 11.29
C MET A 118 -1.55 15.92 12.66
N ARG A 119 -0.43 15.34 13.12
CA ARG A 119 -0.34 14.60 14.38
C ARG A 119 -0.84 15.42 15.57
N GLU A 120 -0.36 16.66 15.72
CA GLU A 120 -0.73 17.51 16.87
C GLU A 120 -2.23 17.82 16.90
N TYR A 121 -2.84 18.06 15.74
CA TYR A 121 -4.28 18.28 15.64
C TYR A 121 -5.08 17.01 16.00
N ILE A 122 -4.62 15.85 15.51
CA ILE A 122 -5.24 14.55 15.79
C ILE A 122 -5.15 14.20 17.28
N GLU A 123 -3.99 14.40 17.89
CA GLU A 123 -3.72 14.10 19.31
C GLU A 123 -4.66 14.87 20.25
N LYS A 124 -5.10 16.07 19.86
CA LYS A 124 -6.07 16.88 20.63
C LYS A 124 -7.51 16.39 20.50
N LYS A 125 -7.85 15.64 19.45
CA LYS A 125 -9.24 15.26 19.09
C LYS A 125 -9.53 13.76 19.24
N TYR A 126 -8.50 12.91 19.20
CA TYR A 126 -8.65 11.45 19.20
C TYR A 126 -7.74 10.79 20.23
N ASP A 127 -8.31 9.86 20.98
CA ASP A 127 -7.54 8.88 21.73
C ASP A 127 -6.84 7.91 20.76
N ARG A 128 -5.68 7.36 21.18
CA ARG A 128 -4.90 6.39 20.37
C ARG A 128 -5.73 5.27 19.76
N ARG A 129 -6.62 4.65 20.55
CA ARG A 129 -7.46 3.51 20.12
C ARG A 129 -8.53 3.92 19.11
N LYS A 130 -9.09 5.14 19.24
CA LYS A 130 -10.12 5.66 18.33
C LYS A 130 -9.54 6.24 17.04
N MET A 131 -8.25 6.61 17.06
CA MET A 131 -7.57 7.18 15.90
C MET A 131 -7.39 6.15 14.78
N LEU A 132 -6.97 4.93 15.15
CA LEU A 132 -6.64 3.83 14.28
C LEU A 132 -7.29 2.56 14.83
N GLU A 133 -8.31 2.09 14.14
CA GLU A 133 -9.04 0.87 14.44
C GLU A 133 -8.34 -0.32 13.78
N GLU A 134 -8.25 -1.44 14.48
CA GLU A 134 -7.57 -2.66 14.01
C GLU A 134 -8.37 -3.89 14.42
N ILE A 135 -8.71 -4.74 13.45
CA ILE A 135 -9.37 -6.03 13.69
C ILE A 135 -8.74 -7.12 12.83
N ARG A 136 -8.78 -8.35 13.34
CA ARG A 136 -8.32 -9.54 12.61
C ARG A 136 -9.49 -10.20 11.92
N LEU A 137 -9.40 -10.30 10.60
CA LEU A 137 -10.39 -10.99 9.76
C LEU A 137 -9.90 -12.41 9.46
N PHE A 138 -10.67 -13.40 9.89
CA PHE A 138 -10.37 -14.83 9.67
C PHE A 138 -11.07 -15.33 8.40
N HIS A 139 -10.57 -14.93 7.23
CA HIS A 139 -11.21 -15.14 5.92
C HIS A 139 -10.45 -16.20 5.10
N GLY A 140 -10.28 -17.40 5.68
CA GLY A 140 -9.42 -18.47 5.14
C GLY A 140 -7.92 -18.30 5.45
N GLN A 141 -7.45 -17.05 5.43
CA GLN A 141 -6.22 -16.63 6.09
C GLN A 141 -6.49 -15.42 7.01
N ILE A 142 -5.50 -15.03 7.81
CA ILE A 142 -5.62 -13.88 8.70
C ILE A 142 -5.27 -12.63 7.91
N TYR A 143 -6.20 -11.66 7.91
CA TYR A 143 -5.98 -10.32 7.38
C TYR A 143 -6.12 -9.32 8.54
N ASP A 144 -5.13 -8.46 8.71
CA ASP A 144 -5.16 -7.40 9.72
C ASP A 144 -5.78 -6.14 9.11
N PHE A 145 -7.12 -6.05 9.11
CA PHE A 145 -7.81 -4.85 8.64
C PHE A 145 -7.52 -3.69 9.59
N LYS A 146 -7.08 -2.57 8.99
CA LYS A 146 -6.82 -1.34 9.72
C LYS A 146 -7.52 -0.18 9.08
N TYR A 147 -8.09 0.68 9.90
CA TYR A 147 -8.80 1.87 9.47
C TYR A 147 -8.41 3.08 10.30
N HIS A 148 -7.79 4.06 9.65
CA HIS A 148 -7.36 5.29 10.28
C HIS A 148 -8.50 6.34 10.26
N ARG A 149 -9.42 6.19 11.21
CA ARG A 149 -10.61 7.04 11.40
C ARG A 149 -10.29 8.54 11.41
N ALA A 150 -9.29 8.95 12.20
CA ALA A 150 -8.96 10.37 12.35
C ALA A 150 -8.49 11.01 11.03
N LYS A 151 -7.60 10.34 10.31
CA LYS A 151 -7.07 10.81 9.02
C LYS A 151 -8.17 10.86 7.96
N THR A 152 -9.06 9.87 7.95
CA THR A 152 -10.22 9.86 7.06
C THR A 152 -11.09 11.09 7.27
N ASN A 153 -11.46 11.39 8.52
CA ASN A 153 -12.26 12.57 8.82
C ASN A 153 -11.57 13.88 8.40
N ILE A 154 -10.28 14.03 8.70
CA ILE A 154 -9.51 15.23 8.31
C ILE A 154 -9.45 15.38 6.79
N LEU A 155 -9.12 14.32 6.05
CA LEU A 155 -9.01 14.39 4.59
C LEU A 155 -10.34 14.72 3.93
N LEU A 156 -11.45 14.24 4.50
CA LEU A 156 -12.78 14.59 4.03
C LEU A 156 -13.11 16.06 4.33
N GLU A 157 -12.74 16.59 5.49
CA GLU A 157 -13.04 17.97 5.93
C GLU A 157 -12.11 19.03 5.28
N GLU A 158 -10.85 18.68 4.97
CA GLU A 158 -9.82 19.62 4.52
C GLU A 158 -10.04 20.12 3.07
N SER A 159 -10.70 19.32 2.22
CA SER A 159 -10.90 19.68 0.80
C SER A 159 -12.30 19.38 0.31
N PHE A 160 -12.93 20.37 -0.32
CA PHE A 160 -14.22 20.20 -0.99
C PHE A 160 -14.22 19.05 -2.00
N LYS A 161 -13.06 18.77 -2.63
CA LYS A 161 -12.90 17.66 -3.58
C LYS A 161 -13.08 16.27 -2.95
N HIS A 162 -12.98 16.16 -1.62
CA HIS A 162 -13.11 14.90 -0.88
C HIS A 162 -14.47 14.78 -0.17
N HIS A 163 -15.27 15.84 -0.05
CA HIS A 163 -16.58 15.81 0.63
C HIS A 163 -17.50 14.69 0.14
N GLY A 164 -17.44 14.36 -1.16
CA GLY A 164 -18.24 13.29 -1.76
C GLY A 164 -17.88 11.88 -1.31
N PHE A 165 -16.79 11.68 -0.55
CA PHE A 165 -16.32 10.36 -0.11
C PHE A 165 -16.77 9.97 1.30
N ARG A 166 -17.74 10.68 1.90
CA ARG A 166 -18.40 10.27 3.14
C ARG A 166 -18.94 8.82 3.12
N PRO A 167 -19.53 8.33 2.00
CA PRO A 167 -19.96 6.93 1.93
C PRO A 167 -18.81 5.92 2.09
N LEU A 168 -17.59 6.26 1.68
CA LEU A 168 -16.43 5.40 1.92
C LEU A 168 -16.09 5.31 3.41
N ARG A 169 -16.16 6.43 4.12
CA ARG A 169 -15.97 6.46 5.59
C ARG A 169 -17.02 5.58 6.28
N GLU A 170 -18.29 5.72 5.90
CA GLU A 170 -19.38 4.92 6.45
C GLU A 170 -19.19 3.43 6.20
N PHE A 171 -18.76 3.04 4.99
CA PHE A 171 -18.41 1.67 4.69
C PHE A 171 -17.25 1.14 5.56
N LEU A 172 -16.18 1.91 5.76
CA LEU A 172 -15.05 1.48 6.59
C LEU A 172 -15.44 1.31 8.07
N GLU A 173 -16.36 2.13 8.58
CA GLU A 173 -16.97 1.94 9.90
C GLU A 173 -17.83 0.68 9.95
N LEU A 174 -18.61 0.43 8.89
CA LEU A 174 -19.46 -0.76 8.78
C LEU A 174 -18.62 -2.05 8.77
N VAL A 175 -17.45 -2.06 8.13
CA VAL A 175 -16.54 -3.21 8.18
C VAL A 175 -16.15 -3.58 9.62
N LEU A 176 -16.01 -2.60 10.51
CA LEU A 176 -15.68 -2.88 11.92
C LEU A 176 -16.85 -3.53 12.69
N ALA A 177 -18.09 -3.21 12.29
CA ALA A 177 -19.29 -3.62 13.01
C ALA A 177 -19.94 -4.88 12.42
N GLU A 178 -20.01 -5.00 11.10
CA GLU A 178 -20.91 -5.91 10.38
C GLU A 178 -20.22 -6.59 9.17
N CYS A 179 -18.92 -6.88 9.25
CA CYS A 179 -18.24 -7.60 8.17
C CYS A 179 -18.84 -9.00 7.98
N PRO A 180 -19.27 -9.40 6.77
CA PRO A 180 -19.92 -10.70 6.52
C PRO A 180 -18.87 -11.83 6.45
N HIS A 181 -18.25 -12.16 7.58
CA HIS A 181 -17.11 -13.07 7.66
C HIS A 181 -17.35 -14.45 7.03
N GLN A 182 -18.59 -14.96 7.08
CA GLN A 182 -18.92 -16.28 6.55
C GLN A 182 -18.77 -16.34 5.03
N VAL A 183 -19.20 -15.29 4.33
CA VAL A 183 -19.08 -15.17 2.86
C VAL A 183 -17.62 -15.27 2.43
N PHE A 184 -16.71 -14.61 3.15
CA PHE A 184 -15.29 -14.64 2.84
C PHE A 184 -14.60 -15.98 3.18
N LYS A 185 -15.18 -16.79 4.08
CA LYS A 185 -14.67 -18.14 4.39
C LYS A 185 -15.14 -19.17 3.37
N GLU A 186 -16.36 -19.04 2.89
CA GLU A 186 -17.02 -20.02 2.01
C GLU A 186 -16.82 -19.73 0.53
N SER A 187 -16.66 -18.46 0.15
CA SER A 187 -16.43 -18.07 -1.24
C SER A 187 -15.23 -18.79 -1.83
N GLN A 188 -15.46 -19.43 -2.96
CA GLN A 188 -14.41 -20.11 -3.75
C GLN A 188 -13.83 -19.21 -4.84
N LYS A 189 -14.29 -17.96 -4.97
CA LYS A 189 -13.93 -17.06 -6.08
C LYS A 189 -13.21 -15.83 -5.53
N ARG A 190 -11.88 -15.79 -5.64
CA ARG A 190 -11.12 -14.60 -5.27
C ARG A 190 -10.88 -13.69 -6.47
N ALA A 191 -10.98 -12.38 -6.27
CA ALA A 191 -10.73 -11.40 -7.32
C ALA A 191 -9.35 -11.55 -7.97
N SER A 192 -8.35 -12.02 -7.22
CA SER A 192 -6.98 -12.26 -7.69
C SER A 192 -6.82 -13.48 -8.60
N GLU A 193 -7.82 -14.36 -8.68
CA GLU A 193 -7.80 -15.57 -9.52
C GLU A 193 -8.27 -15.29 -10.96
N TYR A 194 -8.97 -14.17 -11.18
CA TYR A 194 -9.41 -13.72 -12.50
C TYR A 194 -8.23 -13.16 -13.30
N LYS A 195 -8.06 -13.65 -14.53
CA LYS A 195 -7.01 -13.23 -15.47
C LYS A 195 -7.58 -13.06 -16.87
N ASP A 196 -7.06 -12.08 -17.59
CA ASP A 196 -7.34 -11.85 -19.00
C ASP A 196 -8.85 -11.72 -19.36
N ILE A 197 -9.67 -11.28 -18.39
CA ILE A 197 -11.12 -11.14 -18.59
C ILE A 197 -11.50 -9.81 -19.27
N PHE A 198 -10.72 -8.75 -19.11
CA PHE A 198 -11.09 -7.43 -19.64
C PHE A 198 -10.33 -7.09 -20.92
N ASN A 199 -10.97 -6.39 -21.86
CA ASN A 199 -10.26 -5.79 -22.99
C ASN A 199 -9.49 -4.53 -22.54
N LEU A 200 -8.16 -4.60 -22.63
CA LEU A 200 -7.25 -3.55 -22.18
C LEU A 200 -6.76 -2.60 -23.30
N ASP A 201 -7.19 -2.76 -24.54
CA ASP A 201 -6.61 -2.09 -25.73
C ASP A 201 -6.60 -0.55 -25.62
N THR A 202 -7.63 0.01 -25.00
CA THR A 202 -7.79 1.47 -24.83
C THR A 202 -7.40 1.96 -23.43
N VAL A 203 -6.91 1.07 -22.56
CA VAL A 203 -6.63 1.41 -21.16
C VAL A 203 -5.25 2.04 -21.06
N LYS A 204 -5.21 3.34 -20.75
CA LYS A 204 -3.95 4.03 -20.50
C LYS A 204 -3.42 3.67 -19.11
N ILE A 205 -2.37 2.86 -19.07
CA ILE A 205 -1.57 2.59 -17.88
C ILE A 205 -0.40 3.58 -17.88
N VAL A 206 -0.23 4.30 -16.79
CA VAL A 206 0.79 5.34 -16.65
C VAL A 206 1.81 4.95 -15.60
N HIS A 207 3.08 4.90 -15.99
CA HIS A 207 4.19 4.80 -15.04
C HIS A 207 4.47 6.17 -14.40
N LYS A 208 4.67 6.21 -13.08
CA LYS A 208 4.96 7.43 -12.33
C LYS A 208 5.96 7.17 -11.22
N ILE A 209 6.60 8.24 -10.76
CA ILE A 209 7.34 8.27 -9.50
C ILE A 209 6.48 8.97 -8.45
N ASN A 210 6.29 8.35 -7.29
CA ASN A 210 5.49 8.94 -6.22
C ASN A 210 5.91 8.48 -4.82
N THR A 211 5.19 8.97 -3.81
CA THR A 211 5.43 8.65 -2.39
C THR A 211 5.27 7.16 -2.05
N ALA A 212 4.38 6.42 -2.71
CA ALA A 212 4.18 4.99 -2.43
C ALA A 212 5.45 4.19 -2.77
N GLN A 213 6.03 4.45 -3.95
CA GLN A 213 7.32 3.87 -4.36
C GLN A 213 8.46 4.30 -3.41
N LYS A 214 8.50 5.58 -3.02
CA LYS A 214 9.49 6.11 -2.06
C LYS A 214 9.38 5.42 -0.69
N ASN A 215 8.16 5.23 -0.17
CA ASN A 215 7.88 4.54 1.08
C ASN A 215 8.28 3.06 0.98
N ALA A 216 7.91 2.38 -0.10
CA ALA A 216 8.34 1.00 -0.33
C ALA A 216 9.86 0.88 -0.34
N ARG A 217 10.58 1.72 -1.11
CA ARG A 217 12.04 1.71 -1.12
C ARG A 217 12.66 1.95 0.24
N PHE A 218 12.11 2.87 1.03
CA PHE A 218 12.59 3.15 2.39
C PHE A 218 12.37 1.96 3.32
N VAL A 219 11.14 1.48 3.41
CA VAL A 219 10.74 0.40 4.33
C VAL A 219 11.49 -0.89 4.01
N MET A 220 11.62 -1.24 2.73
CA MET A 220 12.17 -2.51 2.28
C MET A 220 13.66 -2.66 2.55
N GLN A 221 14.39 -1.56 2.81
CA GLN A 221 15.76 -1.61 3.30
C GLN A 221 15.86 -2.17 4.73
N GLY A 222 14.79 -2.04 5.52
CA GLY A 222 14.70 -2.56 6.88
C GLY A 222 14.05 -3.94 6.99
N VAL A 223 13.57 -4.53 5.88
CA VAL A 223 12.84 -5.81 5.90
C VAL A 223 13.63 -6.91 5.20
N SER A 224 14.16 -7.82 6.02
CA SER A 224 14.88 -9.01 5.57
C SER A 224 13.96 -10.11 5.07
N ASN A 225 12.87 -10.36 5.79
CA ASN A 225 11.94 -11.45 5.52
C ASN A 225 10.90 -11.04 4.47
N ASN A 226 10.93 -11.70 3.32
CA ASN A 226 9.98 -11.46 2.23
C ASN A 226 8.51 -11.62 2.66
N LYS A 227 8.21 -12.49 3.64
CA LYS A 227 6.84 -12.72 4.13
C LYS A 227 6.29 -11.52 4.91
N LEU A 228 7.16 -10.70 5.51
CA LEU A 228 6.75 -9.55 6.33
C LEU A 228 6.70 -8.24 5.53
N ARG A 229 7.16 -8.25 4.27
CA ARG A 229 7.23 -7.03 3.45
C ARG A 229 5.89 -6.33 3.33
N HIS A 230 4.84 -7.10 3.10
CA HIS A 230 3.49 -6.59 2.90
C HIS A 230 2.96 -5.89 4.17
N GLU A 231 2.90 -6.64 5.28
CA GLU A 231 2.45 -6.20 6.59
C GLU A 231 3.22 -4.95 7.05
N ILE A 232 4.55 -4.97 6.92
CA ILE A 232 5.39 -3.86 7.39
C ILE A 232 5.18 -2.60 6.54
N LEU A 233 5.04 -2.75 5.21
CA LEU A 233 4.77 -1.61 4.33
C LEU A 233 3.40 -1.00 4.62
N GLN A 234 2.37 -1.84 4.75
CA GLN A 234 1.02 -1.41 5.09
C GLN A 234 0.99 -0.69 6.42
N GLU A 235 1.60 -1.25 7.48
CA GLU A 235 1.71 -0.63 8.80
C GLU A 235 2.41 0.73 8.71
N PHE A 236 3.51 0.81 7.96
CA PHE A 236 4.22 2.05 7.78
C PHE A 236 3.36 3.10 7.07
N MET A 237 2.66 2.71 5.99
CA MET A 237 1.86 3.63 5.20
C MET A 237 0.60 4.08 5.95
N ILE A 238 -0.15 3.16 6.57
CA ILE A 238 -1.37 3.51 7.33
C ILE A 238 -1.07 4.48 8.46
N VAL A 239 0.10 4.38 9.11
CA VAL A 239 0.47 5.29 10.20
C VAL A 239 1.14 6.58 9.69
N ASN A 240 2.15 6.47 8.84
CA ASN A 240 3.07 7.59 8.58
C ASN A 240 2.75 8.41 7.33
N ASP A 241 2.09 7.79 6.33
CA ASP A 241 1.65 8.51 5.14
C ASP A 241 0.39 9.34 5.46
N SER A 242 0.27 10.55 4.89
CA SER A 242 -0.84 11.45 5.25
C SER A 242 -2.15 11.13 4.53
N VAL A 243 -2.14 10.24 3.53
CA VAL A 243 -3.30 9.98 2.66
C VAL A 243 -3.81 8.54 2.69
N THR A 244 -3.04 7.61 3.26
CA THR A 244 -3.44 6.20 3.43
C THR A 244 -4.42 6.07 4.58
N VAL A 245 -5.66 5.65 4.30
CA VAL A 245 -6.78 5.64 5.25
C VAL A 245 -7.19 4.25 5.72
N ALA A 246 -6.91 3.21 4.94
CA ALA A 246 -7.20 1.84 5.35
C ALA A 246 -6.26 0.82 4.68
N THR A 247 -6.12 -0.35 5.28
CA THR A 247 -5.37 -1.51 4.75
C THR A 247 -6.16 -2.79 4.95
N GLU A 248 -5.93 -3.77 4.08
CA GLU A 248 -6.62 -5.07 4.07
C GLU A 248 -8.14 -4.95 4.05
N VAL A 249 -8.67 -4.02 3.24
CA VAL A 249 -10.11 -3.70 3.20
C VAL A 249 -10.89 -4.83 2.53
N PRO A 250 -11.78 -5.54 3.24
CA PRO A 250 -12.56 -6.62 2.66
C PRO A 250 -13.58 -6.06 1.66
N VAL A 251 -13.65 -6.64 0.48
CA VAL A 251 -14.62 -6.29 -0.56
C VAL A 251 -15.23 -7.54 -1.17
N LEU A 252 -16.48 -7.41 -1.62
CA LEU A 252 -17.24 -8.48 -2.25
C LEU A 252 -18.05 -7.95 -3.44
N LEU A 253 -18.33 -8.82 -4.40
CA LEU A 253 -19.12 -8.52 -5.59
C LEU A 253 -19.94 -9.75 -5.96
N ASP A 254 -21.26 -9.61 -5.95
CA ASP A 254 -22.20 -10.70 -6.26
C ASP A 254 -22.75 -10.63 -7.70
N GLY A 255 -23.64 -11.56 -8.04
CA GLY A 255 -24.28 -11.60 -9.35
C GLY A 255 -25.20 -10.41 -9.64
N GLU A 256 -25.89 -9.87 -8.64
CA GLU A 256 -26.78 -8.70 -8.80
C GLU A 256 -25.97 -7.44 -9.11
N ASP A 257 -24.82 -7.28 -8.45
CA ASP A 257 -23.88 -6.20 -8.73
C ASP A 257 -23.33 -6.27 -10.16
N VAL A 258 -22.93 -7.46 -10.61
CA VAL A 258 -22.47 -7.68 -11.99
C VAL A 258 -23.59 -7.37 -12.99
N ALA A 259 -24.82 -7.82 -12.70
CA ALA A 259 -25.98 -7.53 -13.52
C ALA A 259 -26.28 -6.02 -13.59
N HIS A 260 -26.20 -5.32 -12.46
CA HIS A 260 -26.33 -3.86 -12.40
C HIS A 260 -25.33 -3.16 -13.32
N TYR A 261 -24.04 -3.55 -13.26
CA TYR A 261 -23.02 -2.99 -14.12
C TYR A 261 -23.29 -3.23 -15.61
N ARG A 262 -23.69 -4.46 -15.98
CA ARG A 262 -23.94 -4.84 -17.38
C ARG A 262 -25.19 -4.16 -17.95
N HIS A 263 -26.30 -4.20 -17.22
CA HIS A 263 -27.62 -3.85 -17.76
C HIS A 263 -28.05 -2.41 -17.47
N GLN A 264 -27.65 -1.84 -16.32
CA GLN A 264 -28.03 -0.47 -15.98
C GLN A 264 -26.96 0.54 -16.38
N LEU A 265 -25.68 0.19 -16.20
CA LEU A 265 -24.56 1.09 -16.49
C LEU A 265 -23.89 0.85 -17.84
N ASN A 266 -24.29 -0.20 -18.56
CA ASN A 266 -23.73 -0.60 -19.86
C ASN A 266 -22.19 -0.77 -19.81
N PHE A 267 -21.68 -1.29 -18.71
CA PHE A 267 -20.26 -1.63 -18.55
C PHE A 267 -19.99 -3.03 -19.12
N ASN A 268 -18.84 -3.19 -19.75
CA ASN A 268 -18.34 -4.48 -20.19
C ASN A 268 -17.66 -5.20 -19.02
N VAL A 269 -18.46 -5.97 -18.28
CA VAL A 269 -18.00 -6.86 -17.19
C VAL A 269 -18.29 -8.29 -17.62
N PRO A 270 -17.35 -8.99 -18.28
CA PRO A 270 -17.55 -10.31 -18.86
C PRO A 270 -17.37 -11.41 -17.80
N ILE A 271 -18.15 -11.30 -16.73
CA ILE A 271 -18.20 -12.25 -15.64
C ILE A 271 -19.65 -12.73 -15.55
N GLU A 272 -19.79 -14.03 -15.32
CA GLU A 272 -21.06 -14.66 -14.99
C GLU A 272 -20.89 -15.36 -13.65
N LEU A 273 -21.77 -15.01 -12.70
CA LEU A 273 -21.84 -15.58 -11.37
C LEU A 273 -23.18 -16.27 -11.23
N LYS A 274 -23.18 -17.47 -10.67
CA LYS A 274 -24.41 -18.14 -10.23
C LYS A 274 -24.96 -17.42 -8.99
N GLN A 275 -26.21 -17.71 -8.63
CA GLN A 275 -26.94 -17.02 -7.55
C GLN A 275 -26.17 -17.01 -6.21
N ASP A 276 -25.46 -18.08 -5.87
CA ASP A 276 -24.70 -18.20 -4.61
C ASP A 276 -23.21 -17.87 -4.75
N GLU A 277 -22.75 -17.48 -5.95
CA GLU A 277 -21.34 -17.20 -6.20
C GLU A 277 -21.02 -15.72 -5.95
N ILE A 278 -20.14 -15.47 -4.99
CA ILE A 278 -19.67 -14.14 -4.64
C ILE A 278 -18.17 -14.06 -4.85
N ILE A 279 -17.71 -13.04 -5.59
CA ILE A 279 -16.29 -12.72 -5.71
C ILE A 279 -15.87 -11.98 -4.45
N THR A 280 -14.78 -12.42 -3.81
CA THR A 280 -14.25 -11.79 -2.60
C THR A 280 -12.81 -11.33 -2.78
N GLY A 281 -12.36 -10.42 -1.92
CA GLY A 281 -10.94 -10.15 -1.73
C GLY A 281 -10.67 -9.03 -0.73
N HIS A 282 -9.40 -8.68 -0.61
CA HIS A 282 -8.91 -7.68 0.33
C HIS A 282 -8.04 -6.68 -0.43
N ILE A 283 -8.37 -5.40 -0.31
CA ILE A 283 -7.58 -4.30 -0.88
C ILE A 283 -6.43 -4.02 0.06
N ASP A 284 -5.19 -4.18 -0.42
CA ASP A 284 -4.00 -3.96 0.41
C ASP A 284 -3.98 -2.57 1.04
N ILE A 285 -4.17 -1.53 0.23
CA ILE A 285 -4.00 -0.13 0.66
C ILE A 285 -5.07 0.74 -0.01
N LEU A 286 -5.76 1.54 0.81
CA LEU A 286 -6.71 2.54 0.35
C LEU A 286 -6.22 3.95 0.70
N GLN A 287 -6.22 4.86 -0.26
CA GLN A 287 -5.85 6.26 -0.05
C GLN A 287 -6.93 7.24 -0.51
N ILE A 288 -7.04 8.39 0.16
CA ILE A 288 -7.85 9.52 -0.31
C ILE A 288 -6.90 10.67 -0.64
N ARG A 289 -6.81 11.05 -1.92
CA ARG A 289 -5.97 12.15 -2.38
C ARG A 289 -6.40 12.67 -3.73
N ASN A 290 -6.11 13.95 -4.00
CA ASN A 290 -6.34 14.57 -5.31
C ASN A 290 -7.79 14.47 -5.81
N GLY A 291 -8.79 14.46 -4.92
CA GLY A 291 -10.19 14.31 -5.32
C GLY A 291 -10.55 12.90 -5.79
N MET A 292 -9.78 11.86 -5.40
CA MET A 292 -10.00 10.48 -5.79
C MET A 292 -9.69 9.49 -4.67
N VAL A 293 -10.39 8.36 -4.71
CA VAL A 293 -10.08 7.16 -3.90
C VAL A 293 -9.09 6.31 -4.70
N HIS A 294 -7.91 6.06 -4.13
CA HIS A 294 -6.91 5.23 -4.76
C HIS A 294 -6.87 3.85 -4.12
N ILE A 295 -6.98 2.81 -4.95
CA ILE A 295 -6.84 1.40 -4.59
C ILE A 295 -5.43 0.98 -5.01
N LEU A 296 -4.59 0.67 -4.04
CA LEU A 296 -3.18 0.32 -4.24
C LEU A 296 -2.97 -1.15 -3.87
N ASP A 297 -2.17 -1.84 -4.67
CA ASP A 297 -1.78 -3.24 -4.47
C ASP A 297 -0.26 -3.36 -4.56
N TYR A 298 0.38 -3.80 -3.48
CA TYR A 298 1.84 -3.96 -3.44
C TYR A 298 2.23 -5.30 -4.05
N LYS A 299 2.94 -5.24 -5.18
CA LYS A 299 3.39 -6.44 -5.89
C LYS A 299 4.90 -6.43 -6.06
N PRO A 300 5.65 -7.32 -5.39
CA PRO A 300 7.07 -7.48 -5.65
C PRO A 300 7.33 -7.72 -7.14
N SER A 301 8.30 -7.01 -7.73
CA SER A 301 8.55 -7.02 -9.18
C SER A 301 7.34 -6.52 -9.99
N ALA A 302 6.80 -5.36 -9.63
CA ALA A 302 5.61 -4.75 -10.19
C ALA A 302 5.63 -4.66 -11.72
N ARG A 303 6.82 -4.50 -12.32
CA ARG A 303 7.02 -4.48 -13.78
C ARG A 303 6.71 -5.80 -14.48
N LYS A 304 6.82 -6.94 -13.78
CA LYS A 304 6.62 -8.28 -14.33
C LYS A 304 5.17 -8.78 -14.19
N VAL A 305 4.34 -8.05 -13.46
CA VAL A 305 2.95 -8.40 -13.20
C VAL A 305 2.03 -7.29 -13.69
N ARG A 306 0.76 -7.64 -13.91
CA ARG A 306 -0.26 -6.68 -14.36
C ARG A 306 -1.61 -7.04 -13.71
N PRO A 307 -1.83 -6.71 -12.42
CA PRO A 307 -3.03 -7.09 -11.67
C PRO A 307 -4.24 -6.19 -12.02
N VAL A 308 -4.45 -5.89 -13.30
CA VAL A 308 -5.49 -4.93 -13.74
C VAL A 308 -6.88 -5.50 -13.47
N GLU A 309 -7.07 -6.80 -13.66
CA GLU A 309 -8.32 -7.52 -13.42
C GLU A 309 -8.70 -7.46 -11.94
N GLN A 310 -7.79 -7.90 -11.06
CA GLN A 310 -7.95 -7.85 -9.61
C GLN A 310 -8.31 -6.45 -9.12
N LEU A 311 -7.53 -5.45 -9.52
CA LEU A 311 -7.73 -4.06 -9.12
C LEU A 311 -9.03 -3.46 -9.68
N THR A 312 -9.45 -3.86 -10.89
CA THR A 312 -10.72 -3.41 -11.47
C THR A 312 -11.90 -4.03 -10.71
N LEU A 313 -11.81 -5.31 -10.34
CA LEU A 313 -12.83 -5.98 -9.54
C LEU A 313 -12.95 -5.37 -8.15
N TYR A 314 -11.83 -5.02 -7.51
CA TYR A 314 -11.84 -4.25 -6.26
C TYR A 314 -12.53 -2.89 -6.40
N ALA A 315 -12.29 -2.18 -7.50
CA ALA A 315 -12.94 -0.90 -7.75
C ALA A 315 -14.45 -1.03 -8.00
N LEU A 316 -14.89 -2.08 -8.71
CA LEU A 316 -16.31 -2.38 -8.92
C LEU A 316 -16.98 -2.76 -7.59
N ALA A 317 -16.41 -3.69 -6.84
CA ALA A 317 -16.90 -4.11 -5.53
C ALA A 317 -17.05 -2.90 -4.58
N LEU A 318 -15.98 -2.12 -4.42
CA LEU A 318 -15.98 -0.95 -3.54
C LEU A 318 -16.95 0.14 -4.04
N SER A 319 -17.12 0.30 -5.36
CA SER A 319 -18.09 1.23 -5.94
C SER A 319 -19.53 0.86 -5.59
N ARG A 320 -19.89 -0.43 -5.59
CA ARG A 320 -21.22 -0.90 -5.13
C ARG A 320 -21.39 -0.72 -3.64
N LEU A 321 -20.45 -1.23 -2.85
CA LEU A 321 -20.49 -1.20 -1.38
C LEU A 321 -20.56 0.22 -0.80
N THR A 322 -19.98 1.20 -1.50
CA THR A 322 -19.97 2.61 -1.05
C THR A 322 -20.93 3.51 -1.83
N THR A 323 -21.60 3.01 -2.87
CA THR A 323 -22.36 3.80 -3.86
C THR A 323 -21.55 4.87 -4.61
N LEU A 324 -20.22 4.93 -4.41
CA LEU A 324 -19.36 5.85 -5.13
C LEU A 324 -19.27 5.44 -6.59
N ARG A 325 -19.36 6.42 -7.49
CA ARG A 325 -19.23 6.17 -8.92
C ARG A 325 -17.80 5.78 -9.30
N LEU A 326 -17.67 4.88 -10.28
CA LEU A 326 -16.38 4.32 -10.69
C LEU A 326 -15.33 5.35 -11.15
N TYR A 327 -15.74 6.54 -11.62
CA TYR A 327 -14.81 7.61 -11.99
C TYR A 327 -14.09 8.25 -10.78
N HIS A 328 -14.58 8.06 -9.56
CA HIS A 328 -13.90 8.51 -8.34
C HIS A 328 -12.68 7.65 -7.99
N PHE A 329 -12.55 6.48 -8.61
CA PHE A 329 -11.52 5.52 -8.28
C PHE A 329 -10.34 5.61 -9.24
N LYS A 330 -9.15 5.40 -8.68
CA LYS A 330 -7.93 5.13 -9.44
C LYS A 330 -7.25 3.89 -8.87
N CYS A 331 -6.85 2.99 -9.74
CA CYS A 331 -6.19 1.76 -9.36
C CYS A 331 -4.69 1.86 -9.64
N ALA A 332 -3.88 1.27 -8.76
CA ALA A 332 -2.44 1.23 -8.94
C ALA A 332 -1.82 -0.03 -8.34
N TRP A 333 -0.72 -0.46 -8.93
CA TRP A 333 0.17 -1.43 -8.30
C TRP A 333 1.59 -0.92 -8.34
N PHE A 334 2.39 -1.32 -7.35
CA PHE A 334 3.72 -0.76 -7.17
C PHE A 334 4.67 -1.68 -6.41
N ASP A 335 5.96 -1.39 -6.55
CA ASP A 335 7.05 -1.88 -5.71
C ASP A 335 8.02 -0.74 -5.36
N GLU A 336 9.27 -1.06 -5.02
CA GLU A 336 10.29 -0.09 -4.64
C GLU A 336 10.82 0.74 -5.81
N GLU A 337 10.59 0.30 -7.05
CA GLU A 337 11.16 0.89 -8.27
C GLU A 337 10.09 1.40 -9.23
N ASP A 338 8.96 0.71 -9.32
CA ASP A 338 7.92 0.97 -10.29
C ASP A 338 6.57 1.24 -9.61
N TYR A 339 5.85 2.24 -10.11
CA TYR A 339 4.46 2.50 -9.78
C TYR A 339 3.68 2.70 -11.07
N PHE A 340 2.61 1.94 -11.24
CA PHE A 340 1.72 2.01 -12.39
C PHE A 340 0.31 2.36 -11.92
N GLU A 341 -0.36 3.28 -12.62
CA GLU A 341 -1.75 3.63 -12.34
C GLU A 341 -2.63 3.62 -13.58
N PHE A 342 -3.92 3.36 -13.38
CA PHE A 342 -4.95 3.42 -14.41
C PHE A 342 -6.31 3.78 -13.81
N PHE A 343 -7.25 4.14 -14.67
CA PHE A 343 -8.64 4.37 -14.28
C PHE A 343 -9.47 3.10 -14.55
N PRO A 344 -10.08 2.47 -13.52
CA PRO A 344 -10.87 1.25 -13.70
C PRO A 344 -12.09 1.48 -14.61
N LEU A 345 -12.64 2.69 -14.62
CA LEU A 345 -13.72 3.04 -15.56
C LEU A 345 -13.31 2.84 -17.02
N HIS A 346 -12.06 3.11 -17.40
CA HIS A 346 -11.61 2.93 -18.80
C HIS A 346 -11.43 1.46 -19.18
N VAL A 347 -11.36 0.56 -18.20
CA VAL A 347 -11.32 -0.89 -18.41
C VAL A 347 -12.71 -1.36 -18.85
N VAL A 348 -13.75 -1.00 -18.09
CA VAL A 348 -15.10 -1.52 -18.27
C VAL A 348 -15.99 -0.66 -19.17
N TYR A 349 -15.69 0.62 -19.35
CA TYR A 349 -16.49 1.54 -20.17
C TYR A 349 -15.69 2.09 -21.34
N LYS A 350 -16.10 1.70 -22.55
CA LYS A 350 -15.49 2.16 -23.81
C LYS A 350 -16.42 3.20 -24.45
N LYS A 351 -15.95 4.45 -24.58
CA LYS A 351 -16.69 5.47 -25.33
C LYS A 351 -16.80 5.01 -26.79
N LYS A 352 -18.02 4.83 -27.30
CA LYS A 352 -18.26 4.64 -28.74
C LYS A 352 -17.64 5.84 -29.47
N ARG A 353 -16.68 5.60 -30.38
CA ARG A 353 -16.20 6.65 -31.29
C ARG A 353 -17.43 7.16 -32.04
N LYS A 354 -17.78 8.44 -31.90
CA LYS A 354 -18.78 9.06 -32.79
C LYS A 354 -18.25 8.85 -34.21
N GLY A 355 -18.94 8.05 -35.02
CA GLY A 355 -18.61 7.90 -36.43
C GLY A 355 -18.57 9.29 -37.05
N LYS A 356 -17.53 9.59 -37.82
CA LYS A 356 -17.56 10.75 -38.71
C LYS A 356 -18.81 10.58 -39.57
N VAL A 357 -19.81 11.42 -39.35
CA VAL A 357 -20.94 11.57 -40.27
C VAL A 357 -20.29 11.94 -41.61
N ARG A 358 -20.24 10.99 -42.55
CA ARG A 358 -19.97 11.32 -43.94
C ARG A 358 -21.13 12.20 -44.35
N LYS A 359 -20.86 13.49 -44.61
CA LYS A 359 -21.82 14.33 -45.35
C LYS A 359 -22.12 13.57 -46.63
N ALA A 360 -23.37 13.18 -46.82
CA ALA A 360 -23.83 12.71 -48.10
C ALA A 360 -23.67 13.88 -49.07
N ASP A 361 -23.01 13.64 -50.20
CA ASP A 361 -22.93 14.59 -51.29
C ASP A 361 -24.35 14.86 -51.79
N GLU A 362 -24.77 16.13 -51.77
CA GLU A 362 -26.00 16.56 -52.42
C GLU A 362 -25.83 16.40 -53.95
N PRO A 363 -26.82 15.80 -54.64
CA PRO A 363 -26.78 15.71 -56.09
C PRO A 363 -26.91 17.11 -56.70
N ARG A 364 -26.03 17.41 -57.66
CA ARG A 364 -26.01 18.65 -58.45
C ARG A 364 -27.21 18.77 -59.38
#